data_AF-A0A9Y0ZH51-F1
#
_entry.id   AF-A0A9Y0ZH51-F1
#
_cell.length_a   1.000
_cell.length_b   1.000
_cell.length_c   1.000
_cell.angle_alpha   90.00
_cell.angle_beta   90.00
_cell.angle_gamma   90.00
#
_symmetry.space_group_name_H-M   'P 1'
#
loop_
_entity.id
_entity.type
_entity.pdbx_description
1 polymer ?
#
loop_
_entity_poly.entity_id
_entity_poly.type
_entity_poly.pdbx_seq_one_letter_code
_entity_poly.pdbx_strand_id
1 'polypeptide(L)'
;MPNLSASWLFQRAMSAKKQADVSPEFINELLYVNFTSMQRLGEPVLRPFLQDVIQFGPLAKTLGLVMLTKPQILPSIFKQVGIPVLLDWSGHFFMLGYYTFLTSYVNPVIRPLLNTFPSKMAYEWKRRLEAWKYGSGLDYKL
;
A
#
# COMPACT_ATOMS: atom_id res chain seq x y z
N MET A 1 5.59 0.68 -9.46
CA MET A 1 4.40 -0.21 -9.36
C MET A 1 3.59 0.26 -8.15
N PRO A 2 2.24 0.24 -8.18
CA PRO A 2 1.43 0.85 -7.12
C PRO A 2 1.75 0.37 -5.69
N ASN A 3 2.02 -0.93 -5.49
CA ASN A 3 2.48 -1.47 -4.20
C ASN A 3 3.77 -0.81 -3.68
N LEU A 4 4.78 -0.65 -4.53
CA LEU A 4 6.04 0.02 -4.16
C LEU A 4 5.86 1.53 -3.97
N SER A 5 5.01 2.16 -4.79
CA SER A 5 4.74 3.60 -4.65
C SER A 5 3.95 3.91 -3.38
N ALA A 6 3.06 3.01 -2.94
CA ALA A 6 2.31 3.17 -1.70
C ALA A 6 3.18 3.05 -0.44
N SER A 7 4.31 2.33 -0.49
CA SER A 7 5.25 2.23 0.65
C SER A 7 6.01 3.54 0.91
N TRP A 8 6.13 4.40 -0.09
CA TRP A 8 6.95 5.60 -0.02
C TRP A 8 6.49 6.61 1.05
N LEU A 9 5.19 6.69 1.37
CA LEU A 9 4.74 7.57 2.46
C LEU A 9 5.32 7.15 3.82
N PHE A 10 5.41 5.84 4.09
CA PHE A 10 6.04 5.37 5.32
C PHE A 10 7.50 5.80 5.36
N GLN A 11 8.24 5.57 4.27
CA GLN A 11 9.64 5.99 4.17
C GLN A 11 9.80 7.50 4.37
N ARG A 12 8.91 8.30 3.78
CA ARG A 12 8.91 9.76 3.89
C ARG A 12 8.55 10.26 5.29
N ALA A 13 7.60 9.61 5.97
CA ALA A 13 7.22 9.92 7.34
C ALA A 13 8.29 9.51 8.36
N MET A 14 9.04 8.44 8.06
CA MET A 14 10.12 7.90 8.91
C MET A 14 11.49 8.49 8.58
N SER A 15 11.59 9.40 7.60
CA SER A 15 12.83 10.11 7.26
C SER A 15 13.03 11.31 8.18
N ALA A 16 14.27 11.56 8.61
CA ALA A 16 14.61 12.76 9.37
C ALA A 16 14.44 14.02 8.51
N LYS A 17 13.79 15.05 9.06
CA LYS A 17 13.69 16.40 8.48
C LYS A 17 14.37 17.40 9.40
N LYS A 18 15.19 18.29 8.84
CA LYS A 18 16.01 19.27 9.59
C LYS A 18 15.18 20.30 10.37
N GLN A 19 13.91 20.52 10.00
CA GLN A 19 13.03 21.58 10.54
C GLN A 19 11.59 21.09 10.75
N ALA A 20 11.38 19.81 11.06
CA ALA A 20 10.03 19.36 11.38
C ALA A 20 9.67 19.77 12.82
N ASP A 21 8.57 20.50 12.98
CA ASP A 21 7.98 20.85 14.28
C ASP A 21 7.21 19.65 14.88
N VAL A 22 7.91 18.54 15.10
CA VAL A 22 7.40 17.31 15.70
C VAL A 22 8.32 16.87 16.82
N SER A 23 7.80 16.07 17.76
CA SER A 23 8.63 15.55 18.87
C SER A 23 9.79 14.69 18.33
N PRO A 24 10.96 14.71 18.99
CA PRO A 24 12.09 13.84 18.63
C PRO A 24 11.74 12.34 18.59
N GLU A 25 10.74 11.93 19.37
CA GLU A 25 10.26 10.55 19.49
C GLU A 25 9.22 10.18 18.41
N PHE A 26 8.78 11.13 17.59
CA PHE A 26 7.67 10.93 16.65
C PHE A 26 7.85 9.73 15.72
N ILE A 27 9.06 9.54 15.16
CA ILE A 27 9.35 8.41 14.26
C ILE A 27 9.19 7.08 15.00
N ASN A 28 9.68 7.00 16.24
CA ASN A 28 9.56 5.81 17.08
C ASN A 28 8.10 5.53 17.45
N GLU A 29 7.33 6.58 17.79
CA GLU A 29 5.90 6.44 18.06
C GLU A 29 5.15 5.95 16.81
N LEU A 30 5.43 6.51 15.65
CA LEU A 30 4.81 6.13 14.38
C LEU A 30 5.09 4.65 14.03
N LEU A 31 6.34 4.22 14.15
CA LEU A 31 6.74 2.83 13.97
C LEU A 31 6.03 1.92 14.97
N TYR A 32 6.08 2.27 16.25
CA TYR A 32 5.46 1.48 17.32
C TYR A 32 3.95 1.29 17.09
N VAL A 33 3.23 2.37 16.78
CA VAL A 33 1.78 2.35 16.56
C VAL A 33 1.42 1.55 15.32
N ASN A 34 2.17 1.68 14.22
CA ASN A 34 1.96 0.90 13.01
C ASN A 34 2.21 -0.60 13.24
N PHE A 35 3.35 -0.99 13.80
CA PHE A 35 3.67 -2.39 14.05
C PHE A 35 2.73 -3.03 15.07
N THR A 36 2.36 -2.31 16.13
CA THR A 36 1.35 -2.79 17.10
C THR A 36 0.01 -3.03 16.41
N SER A 37 -0.40 -2.14 15.50
CA SER A 37 -1.64 -2.29 14.73
C SER A 37 -1.58 -3.49 13.79
N MET A 38 -0.47 -3.66 13.05
CA MET A 38 -0.27 -4.83 12.18
C MET A 38 -0.24 -6.14 12.96
N GLN A 39 0.42 -6.17 14.11
CA GLN A 39 0.46 -7.34 14.99
C GLN A 39 -0.94 -7.72 15.48
N ARG A 40 -1.77 -6.74 15.86
CA ARG A 40 -3.18 -6.96 16.24
C ARG A 40 -4.03 -7.48 15.09
N LEU A 41 -3.72 -7.08 13.85
CA LEU A 41 -4.40 -7.54 12.64
C LEU A 41 -3.92 -8.93 12.14
N GLY A 42 -2.80 -9.41 12.68
CA GLY A 42 -2.27 -10.75 12.47
C GLY A 42 -1.36 -10.93 11.25
N GLU A 43 -0.92 -12.17 11.05
CA GLU A 43 0.09 -12.55 10.04
C GLU A 43 -0.25 -12.12 8.60
N PRO A 44 -1.52 -12.17 8.11
CA PRO A 44 -1.86 -11.71 6.76
C PRO A 44 -1.64 -10.20 6.53
N VAL A 45 -1.47 -9.43 7.60
CA VAL A 45 -1.12 -8.00 7.52
C VAL A 45 0.37 -7.80 7.79
N LEU A 46 0.90 -8.42 8.85
CA LEU A 46 2.27 -8.19 9.29
C LEU A 46 3.32 -8.79 8.34
N ARG A 47 3.17 -10.05 7.92
CA ARG A 47 4.18 -10.74 7.09
C ARG A 47 4.46 -10.08 5.74
N PRO A 48 3.44 -9.73 4.92
CA PRO A 48 3.73 -9.08 3.64
C PRO A 48 4.44 -7.74 3.85
N PHE A 49 4.05 -6.97 4.87
CA PHE A 49 4.72 -5.70 5.18
C PHE A 49 6.20 -5.88 5.52
N LEU A 50 6.56 -6.90 6.32
CA LEU A 50 7.95 -7.23 6.66
C LEU A 50 8.80 -7.67 5.45
N GLN A 51 8.16 -8.06 4.34
CA GLN A 51 8.82 -8.39 3.07
C GLN A 51 8.73 -7.26 2.05
N ASP A 52 8.42 -6.04 2.50
CA ASP A 52 8.21 -4.86 1.66
C ASP A 52 7.09 -5.03 0.61
N VAL A 53 6.14 -5.95 0.85
CA VAL A 53 4.95 -6.15 0.02
C VAL A 53 3.78 -5.38 0.61
N ILE A 54 3.42 -4.28 -0.04
CA ILE A 54 2.23 -3.50 0.32
C ILE A 54 1.01 -3.98 -0.46
N GLN A 55 -0.03 -4.36 0.26
CA GLN A 55 -1.33 -4.74 -0.28
C GLN A 55 -2.41 -3.78 0.21
N PHE A 56 -3.41 -3.50 -0.62
CA PHE A 56 -4.47 -2.54 -0.32
C PHE A 56 -5.19 -2.85 1.01
N GLY A 57 -5.67 -4.09 1.17
CA GLY A 57 -6.44 -4.51 2.35
C GLY A 57 -5.65 -4.38 3.66
N PRO A 58 -4.47 -5.02 3.79
CA PRO A 58 -3.58 -4.84 4.93
C PRO A 58 -3.26 -3.38 5.27
N LEU A 59 -2.95 -2.56 4.25
CA LEU A 59 -2.65 -1.14 4.44
C LEU A 59 -3.86 -0.37 4.95
N ALA A 60 -5.01 -0.51 4.31
CA ALA A 60 -6.25 0.17 4.70
C ALA A 60 -6.68 -0.20 6.13
N LYS A 61 -6.60 -1.49 6.50
CA LYS A 61 -6.91 -1.96 7.86
C LYS A 61 -5.96 -1.37 8.90
N THR A 62 -4.65 -1.34 8.59
CA THR A 62 -3.65 -0.78 9.49
C THR A 62 -3.89 0.71 9.71
N LEU A 63 -4.04 1.49 8.64
CA LEU A 63 -4.32 2.93 8.74
C LEU A 63 -5.62 3.21 9.49
N GLY A 64 -6.69 2.45 9.19
CA GLY A 64 -7.96 2.58 9.90
C GLY A 64 -7.83 2.27 11.39
N LEU A 65 -7.11 1.20 11.76
CA LEU A 65 -6.88 0.86 13.16
C LEU A 65 -6.05 1.92 13.90
N VAL A 66 -5.04 2.51 13.24
CA VAL A 66 -4.26 3.63 13.79
C VAL A 66 -5.15 4.86 14.00
N MET A 67 -5.99 5.21 13.03
CA MET A 67 -6.93 6.33 13.15
C MET A 67 -7.91 6.14 14.30
N LEU A 68 -8.34 4.90 14.59
CA LEU A 68 -9.26 4.59 15.68
C LEU A 68 -8.57 4.57 17.06
N THR A 69 -7.32 4.09 17.13
CA THR A 69 -6.64 3.83 18.42
C THR A 69 -5.68 4.94 18.84
N LYS A 70 -5.15 5.71 17.88
CA LYS A 70 -4.12 6.75 18.08
C LYS A 70 -4.34 7.96 17.16
N PRO A 71 -5.54 8.57 17.11
CA PRO A 71 -5.82 9.69 16.19
C PRO A 71 -4.92 10.92 16.39
N GLN A 72 -4.39 11.12 17.59
CA GLN A 72 -3.50 12.23 17.94
C GLN A 72 -2.16 12.22 17.18
N ILE A 73 -1.79 11.12 16.53
CA ILE A 73 -0.57 11.06 15.71
C ILE A 73 -0.76 11.75 14.35
N LEU A 74 -2.01 11.93 13.89
CA LEU A 74 -2.31 12.49 12.57
C LEU A 74 -1.74 13.90 12.39
N PRO A 75 -1.97 14.88 13.29
CA PRO A 75 -1.38 16.22 13.16
C PRO A 75 0.15 16.18 13.01
N SER A 76 0.83 15.31 13.75
CA SER A 76 2.28 15.13 13.66
C SER A 76 2.70 14.55 12.31
N ILE A 77 1.93 13.61 11.74
CA ILE A 77 2.14 13.13 10.37
C ILE A 77 2.01 14.31 9.38
N PHE A 78 0.95 15.12 9.47
CA PHE A 78 0.76 16.28 8.59
C PHE A 78 1.93 17.27 8.68
N LYS A 79 2.41 17.58 9.89
CA LYS A 79 3.59 18.43 10.10
C LYS A 79 4.87 17.81 9.52
N GLN A 80 5.06 16.51 9.70
CA GLN A 80 6.23 15.79 9.21
C GLN A 80 6.28 15.73 7.69
N VAL A 81 5.23 15.26 7.03
CA VAL A 81 5.28 14.99 5.57
C VAL A 81 4.78 16.15 4.73
N GLY A 82 3.83 16.94 5.25
CA GLY A 82 3.17 18.02 4.52
C GLY A 82 1.99 17.53 3.67
N ILE A 83 1.01 18.42 3.46
CA ILE A 83 -0.21 18.14 2.67
C ILE A 83 0.10 17.70 1.22
N PRO A 84 1.03 18.35 0.47
CA PRO A 84 1.31 17.94 -0.91
C PRO A 84 1.77 16.48 -1.03
N VAL A 85 2.55 16.00 -0.05
CA VAL A 85 3.03 14.61 0.00
C VAL A 85 1.88 13.63 0.23
N LEU A 86 0.94 13.98 1.12
CA LEU A 86 -0.23 13.15 1.39
C LEU A 86 -1.18 13.08 0.19
N LEU A 87 -1.32 14.18 -0.55
CA LEU A 87 -2.11 14.19 -1.79
C LEU A 87 -1.48 13.29 -2.86
N ASP A 88 -0.18 13.39 -3.09
CA ASP A 88 0.53 12.48 -4.02
C ASP A 88 0.36 11.01 -3.60
N TRP A 89 0.57 10.72 -2.31
CA TRP A 89 0.38 9.37 -1.78
C TRP A 89 -1.05 8.85 -1.93
N SER A 90 -2.06 9.70 -1.79
CA SER A 90 -3.46 9.28 -1.95
C SER A 90 -3.75 8.78 -3.37
N GLY A 91 -3.07 9.33 -4.38
CA GLY A 91 -3.09 8.82 -5.75
C GLY A 91 -2.50 7.41 -5.85
N HIS A 92 -1.35 7.16 -5.20
CA HIS A 92 -0.74 5.83 -5.15
C HIS A 92 -1.61 4.82 -4.40
N PHE A 93 -2.22 5.23 -3.28
CA PHE A 93 -3.15 4.41 -2.52
C PHE A 93 -4.38 4.02 -3.34
N PHE A 94 -4.95 4.98 -4.09
CA PHE A 94 -6.05 4.71 -5.01
C PHE A 94 -5.65 3.73 -6.12
N MET A 95 -4.48 3.91 -6.73
CA MET A 95 -3.97 3.01 -7.77
C MET A 95 -3.72 1.59 -7.24
N LEU A 96 -3.25 1.46 -5.99
CA LEU A 96 -3.11 0.17 -5.32
C LEU A 96 -4.47 -0.52 -5.15
N GLY A 97 -5.50 0.22 -4.72
CA GLY A 97 -6.88 -0.27 -4.64
C GLY A 97 -7.43 -0.68 -6.01
N TYR A 98 -7.20 0.14 -7.04
CA TYR A 98 -7.63 -0.14 -8.40
C TYR A 98 -6.98 -1.42 -8.96
N TYR A 99 -5.66 -1.59 -8.79
CA TYR A 99 -4.96 -2.80 -9.24
C TYR A 99 -5.40 -4.05 -8.45
N THR A 100 -5.67 -3.90 -7.15
CA THR A 100 -6.25 -4.97 -6.33
C THR A 100 -7.62 -5.39 -6.87
N PHE A 101 -8.48 -4.42 -7.21
CA PHE A 101 -9.79 -4.68 -7.81
C PHE A 101 -9.67 -5.39 -9.17
N LEU A 102 -8.84 -4.86 -10.08
CA LEU A 102 -8.63 -5.46 -11.40
C LEU A 102 -8.11 -6.90 -11.29
N THR A 103 -7.16 -7.15 -10.40
CA THR A 103 -6.59 -8.49 -10.20
C THR A 103 -7.59 -9.46 -9.59
N SER A 104 -8.44 -9.00 -8.66
CA SER A 104 -9.36 -9.87 -7.93
C SER A 104 -10.65 -10.17 -8.70
N TYR A 105 -11.15 -9.20 -9.47
CA TYR A 105 -12.48 -9.28 -10.09
C TYR A 105 -12.45 -9.31 -11.62
N VAL A 106 -11.52 -8.59 -12.26
CA VAL A 106 -11.48 -8.49 -13.73
C VAL A 106 -10.60 -9.58 -14.34
N ASN A 107 -9.43 -9.83 -13.77
CA ASN A 107 -8.49 -10.84 -14.25
C ASN A 107 -9.10 -12.26 -14.36
N PRO A 108 -9.86 -12.78 -13.37
CA PRO A 108 -10.48 -14.11 -13.48
C PRO A 108 -11.49 -14.22 -14.63
N VAL A 109 -12.13 -13.11 -15.03
CA VAL A 109 -13.10 -13.06 -16.12
C VAL A 109 -12.41 -12.98 -17.49
N ILE A 110 -11.35 -12.19 -17.61
CA ILE A 110 -10.62 -12.00 -18.88
C ILE A 110 -9.73 -13.20 -19.20
N ARG A 111 -9.09 -13.81 -18.19
CA ARG A 111 -8.03 -14.81 -18.40
C ARG A 111 -8.48 -16.04 -19.21
N PRO A 112 -9.68 -16.61 -19.03
CA PRO A 112 -10.18 -17.69 -19.87
C PRO A 112 -10.41 -17.27 -21.33
N LEU A 113 -10.81 -16.02 -21.56
CA LEU A 113 -11.09 -15.47 -22.90
C LEU A 113 -9.82 -15.27 -23.73
N LEU A 114 -8.63 -15.23 -23.10
CA LEU A 114 -7.38 -15.01 -23.82
C LEU A 114 -7.05 -16.12 -24.83
N ASN A 115 -7.61 -17.31 -24.65
CA ASN A 115 -7.40 -18.43 -25.56
C ASN A 115 -8.12 -18.24 -26.91
N THR A 116 -9.10 -17.34 -26.97
CA THR A 116 -9.84 -17.03 -28.21
C THR A 116 -9.26 -15.82 -28.95
N PHE A 117 -8.28 -15.13 -28.36
CA PHE A 117 -7.68 -13.94 -28.95
C PHE A 117 -6.55 -14.28 -29.93
N PRO A 118 -6.31 -13.44 -30.96
CA PRO A 118 -5.10 -13.53 -31.75
C PRO A 118 -3.84 -13.50 -30.88
N SER A 119 -2.79 -14.22 -31.26
CA SER A 119 -1.58 -14.44 -30.45
C SER A 119 -0.97 -13.16 -29.87
N LYS A 120 -0.85 -12.10 -30.68
CA LYS A 120 -0.33 -10.79 -30.25
C LYS A 120 -1.20 -10.16 -29.16
N MET A 121 -2.52 -10.15 -29.37
CA MET A 121 -3.48 -9.56 -28.43
C MET A 121 -3.50 -10.36 -27.11
N ALA A 122 -3.48 -11.70 -27.20
CA ALA A 122 -3.41 -12.57 -26.03
C ALA A 122 -2.15 -12.28 -25.21
N TYR A 123 -1.00 -12.09 -25.85
CA TYR A 123 0.25 -11.72 -25.18
C TYR A 123 0.16 -10.37 -24.47
N GLU A 124 -0.32 -9.32 -25.17
CA GLU A 124 -0.47 -7.98 -24.58
C GLU A 124 -1.41 -7.97 -23.36
N TRP A 125 -2.48 -8.77 -23.39
CA TRP A 125 -3.34 -8.93 -22.22
C TRP A 125 -2.65 -9.69 -21.09
N LYS A 126 -1.91 -10.78 -21.36
CA LYS A 126 -1.11 -11.47 -20.33
C LYS A 126 -0.12 -10.50 -19.65
N ARG A 127 0.63 -9.74 -20.47
CA ARG A 127 1.09 -8.35 -20.24
C ARG A 127 0.49 -7.64 -19.02
N ARG A 128 -0.70 -7.12 -19.28
CA ARG A 128 -1.47 -6.24 -18.39
C ARG A 128 -1.97 -6.96 -17.14
N LEU A 129 -2.49 -8.19 -17.28
CA LEU A 129 -3.00 -8.98 -16.14
C LEU A 129 -1.91 -9.24 -15.10
N GLU A 130 -0.70 -9.58 -15.55
CA GLU A 130 0.45 -9.73 -14.67
C GLU A 130 0.85 -8.39 -14.05
N ALA A 131 0.90 -7.30 -14.82
CA ALA A 131 1.21 -5.97 -14.27
C ALA A 131 0.23 -5.55 -13.16
N TRP A 132 -1.06 -5.89 -13.29
CA TRP A 132 -2.06 -5.67 -12.23
C TRP A 132 -1.74 -6.50 -10.99
N LYS A 133 -1.44 -7.79 -11.19
CA LYS A 133 -1.14 -8.72 -10.10
C LYS A 133 0.07 -8.27 -9.29
N TYR A 134 1.21 -8.05 -9.96
CA TYR A 134 2.44 -7.58 -9.31
C TYR A 134 2.26 -6.18 -8.72
N GLY A 135 1.58 -5.29 -9.44
CA GLY A 135 1.36 -3.93 -8.96
C GLY A 135 0.43 -3.83 -7.75
N SER A 136 -0.40 -4.85 -7.50
CA SER A 136 -1.25 -4.95 -6.31
C SER A 136 -0.60 -5.68 -5.12
N GLY A 137 0.56 -6.32 -5.33
CA GLY A 137 1.20 -7.19 -4.33
C GLY A 137 0.46 -8.52 -4.08
N LEU A 138 -0.51 -8.89 -4.93
CA LEU A 138 -1.27 -10.14 -4.82
C LEU A 138 -0.55 -11.36 -5.43
N ASP A 139 0.70 -11.18 -5.84
CA ASP A 139 1.63 -12.26 -6.16
C ASP A 139 2.29 -12.88 -4.92
N TYR A 140 2.29 -12.16 -3.80
CA TYR A 140 2.72 -12.68 -2.50
C TYR A 140 1.85 -13.85 -2.03
N LYS A 141 2.49 -14.88 -1.49
CA LYS A 141 1.86 -16.05 -0.89
C LYS A 141 2.42 -16.22 0.53
N LEU A 142 1.52 -16.43 1.49
CA LEU A 142 1.84 -16.57 2.92
C LEU A 142 2.47 -17.93 3.25
#